data_AF-A0A1H9UMX4-F1
#
_entry.id   AF-A0A1H9UMX4-F1
#
_cell.length_a   1.000
_cell.length_b   1.000
_cell.length_c   1.000
_cell.angle_alpha   90.00
_cell.angle_beta   90.00
_cell.angle_gamma   90.00
#
_symmetry.space_group_name_H-M   'P 1'
#
loop_
_entity.id
_entity.type
_entity.pdbx_description
1 polymer ?
#
loop_
_entity_poly.entity_id
_entity_poly.type
_entity_poly.pdbx_seq_one_letter_code
_entity_poly.pdbx_strand_id
1 'polypeptide(L)'
;MKYEWRKKDKEIYLPKNTPTIYNDTEKKYITIEGVGHPDSDQFRINIELLYALSYSIRMMPKSGYTPDGYYEYTVFPLEGIWDLDEEGRRLDYLDKNHFVYQLMIRQPDFVMEELFEKAVESVRLKKKHLPVDMARFVQASDDLCVQMMH
;
A
#
# COMPACT_ATOMS: atom_id res chain seq x y z
N MET A 1 14.92 18.93 0.04
CA MET A 1 13.49 19.29 0.08
C MET A 1 12.69 18.00 0.16
N LYS A 2 11.72 17.89 1.07
CA LYS A 2 10.91 16.69 1.25
C LYS A 2 9.96 16.46 0.07
N TYR A 3 9.87 15.22 -0.41
CA TYR A 3 8.89 14.80 -1.40
C TYR A 3 7.52 14.63 -0.75
N GLU A 4 6.54 15.38 -1.24
CA GLU A 4 5.17 15.36 -0.76
C GLU A 4 4.26 15.00 -1.93
N TRP A 5 3.72 13.78 -1.93
CA TRP A 5 2.82 13.29 -2.99
C TRP A 5 1.62 14.21 -3.21
N ARG A 6 1.09 14.85 -2.15
CA ARG A 6 0.03 15.88 -2.24
C ARG A 6 0.40 17.09 -3.11
N LYS A 7 1.69 17.29 -3.38
CA LYS A 7 2.21 18.38 -4.21
C LYS A 7 2.71 17.86 -5.56
N LYS A 8 3.39 16.72 -5.57
CA LYS A 8 4.07 16.16 -6.74
C LYS A 8 3.17 15.28 -7.60
N ASP A 9 2.23 14.57 -6.98
CA ASP A 9 1.36 13.58 -7.61
C ASP A 9 -0.12 13.97 -7.41
N LYS A 10 -0.42 15.27 -7.56
CA LYS A 10 -1.76 15.81 -7.32
C LYS A 10 -2.83 15.17 -8.18
N GLU A 11 -2.50 14.89 -9.44
CA GLU A 11 -3.44 14.30 -10.39
C GLU A 11 -3.86 12.89 -9.97
N ILE A 12 -3.01 12.17 -9.25
CA ILE A 12 -3.25 10.80 -8.76
C ILE A 12 -4.02 10.84 -7.44
N TYR A 13 -3.54 11.61 -6.47
CA TYR A 13 -4.04 11.52 -5.09
C TYR A 13 -5.06 12.60 -4.71
N LEU A 14 -5.23 13.63 -5.55
CA LEU A 14 -6.17 14.72 -5.35
C LEU A 14 -6.94 15.02 -6.65
N PRO A 15 -7.59 14.01 -7.27
CA PRO A 15 -8.41 14.23 -8.47
C PRO A 15 -9.58 15.16 -8.18
N LYS A 16 -10.20 15.65 -9.26
CA LYS A 16 -11.44 16.45 -9.16
C LYS A 16 -12.60 15.57 -8.70
N ASN A 17 -13.67 16.23 -8.23
CA ASN A 17 -14.97 15.61 -7.99
C ASN A 17 -15.78 15.38 -9.29
N THR A 18 -15.07 15.15 -10.40
CA THR A 18 -15.65 14.84 -11.71
C THR A 18 -14.85 13.69 -12.32
N PRO A 19 -15.49 12.72 -13.01
CA PRO A 19 -14.78 11.62 -13.66
C PRO A 19 -13.70 12.13 -14.60
N THR A 20 -12.50 11.57 -14.46
CA THR A 20 -11.34 11.90 -15.29
C THR A 20 -10.66 10.64 -15.74
N ILE A 21 -10.30 10.60 -17.03
CA ILE A 21 -9.44 9.54 -17.56
C ILE A 21 -8.04 9.76 -17.01
N TYR A 22 -7.45 8.70 -16.48
CA TYR A 22 -6.08 8.67 -16.00
C TYR A 22 -5.38 7.46 -16.61
N ASN A 23 -4.15 7.67 -17.08
CA ASN A 23 -3.31 6.59 -17.58
C ASN A 23 -2.20 6.37 -16.56
N ASP A 24 -2.36 5.34 -15.77
CA ASP A 24 -1.43 5.01 -14.72
C ASP A 24 -0.12 4.48 -15.29
N THR A 25 0.95 4.68 -14.52
CA THR A 25 2.27 4.15 -14.85
C THR A 25 2.73 3.23 -13.73
N GLU A 26 3.55 2.26 -14.09
CA GLU A 26 4.10 1.31 -13.13
C GLU A 26 4.73 1.99 -11.92
N LYS A 27 4.36 1.51 -10.74
CA LYS A 27 4.81 1.98 -9.43
C LYS A 27 5.16 0.78 -8.57
N LYS A 28 5.96 1.04 -7.54
CA LYS A 28 6.37 0.03 -6.57
C LYS A 28 5.46 0.07 -5.36
N TYR A 29 5.02 -1.08 -4.88
CA TYR A 29 4.12 -1.20 -3.74
C TYR A 29 4.59 -2.26 -2.77
N ILE A 30 4.32 -2.02 -1.49
CA ILE A 30 4.21 -3.12 -0.52
C ILE A 30 2.73 -3.47 -0.45
N THR A 31 2.40 -4.74 -0.65
CA THR A 31 1.03 -5.24 -0.70
C THR A 31 0.78 -6.33 0.34
N ILE A 32 -0.48 -6.47 0.75
CA ILE A 32 -0.98 -7.58 1.55
C ILE A 32 -2.34 -7.99 1.00
N GLU A 33 -2.46 -9.27 0.66
CA GLU A 33 -3.73 -9.87 0.28
C GLU A 33 -4.50 -10.35 1.52
N GLY A 34 -5.82 -10.27 1.46
CA GLY A 34 -6.68 -10.74 2.52
C GLY A 34 -8.14 -10.87 2.08
N VAL A 35 -8.94 -11.38 3.00
CA VAL A 35 -10.37 -11.58 2.82
C VAL A 35 -11.13 -11.12 4.06
N GLY A 36 -12.44 -10.92 3.90
CA GLY A 36 -13.36 -10.65 5.00
C GLY A 36 -13.60 -9.17 5.29
N HIS A 37 -14.39 -8.95 6.34
CA HIS A 37 -14.91 -7.63 6.69
C HIS A 37 -13.77 -6.63 6.99
N PRO A 38 -13.86 -5.38 6.50
CA PRO A 38 -12.89 -4.31 6.81
C PRO A 38 -12.83 -3.90 8.30
N ASP A 39 -13.72 -4.43 9.14
CA ASP A 39 -13.77 -4.15 10.58
C ASP A 39 -13.15 -5.28 11.42
N SER A 40 -12.67 -6.34 10.75
CA SER A 40 -12.04 -7.48 11.40
C SER A 40 -10.67 -7.11 12.01
N ASP A 41 -10.26 -7.87 13.02
CA ASP A 41 -8.91 -7.74 13.58
C ASP A 41 -7.83 -8.00 12.53
N GLN A 42 -8.05 -8.97 11.64
CA GLN A 42 -7.10 -9.29 10.58
C GLN A 42 -6.90 -8.11 9.63
N PHE A 43 -7.97 -7.41 9.25
CA PHE A 43 -7.87 -6.20 8.43
C PHE A 43 -7.04 -5.11 9.11
N ARG A 44 -7.27 -4.88 10.42
CA ARG A 44 -6.49 -3.93 11.21
C ARG A 44 -5.00 -4.32 11.29
N ILE A 45 -4.70 -5.61 11.48
CA ILE A 45 -3.33 -6.14 11.53
C ILE A 45 -2.63 -5.94 10.18
N ASN A 46 -3.33 -6.18 9.07
CA ASN A 46 -2.79 -5.98 7.72
C ASN A 46 -2.42 -4.51 7.49
N ILE A 47 -3.28 -3.56 7.88
CA ILE A 47 -2.97 -2.13 7.82
C ILE A 47 -1.77 -1.78 8.71
N GLU A 48 -1.73 -2.29 9.95
CA GLU A 48 -0.61 -2.03 10.86
C GLU A 48 0.72 -2.50 10.24
N LEU A 49 0.72 -3.67 9.60
CA LEU A 49 1.90 -4.23 8.94
C LEU A 49 2.36 -3.37 7.76
N LEU A 50 1.47 -2.94 6.88
CA LEU A 50 1.80 -2.06 5.75
C LEU A 50 2.47 -0.77 6.21
N TYR A 51 1.90 -0.13 7.23
CA TYR A 51 2.50 1.07 7.79
C TYR A 51 3.81 0.77 8.51
N ALA A 52 3.91 -0.32 9.29
CA ALA A 52 5.14 -0.70 9.96
C ALA A 52 6.31 -0.86 8.97
N LEU A 53 6.08 -1.52 7.83
CA LEU A 53 7.09 -1.70 6.78
C LEU A 53 7.44 -0.37 6.10
N SER A 54 6.44 0.40 5.68
CA SER A 54 6.65 1.70 5.00
C SER A 54 7.40 2.70 5.89
N TYR A 55 7.07 2.77 7.18
CA TYR A 55 7.81 3.60 8.14
C TYR A 55 9.18 3.04 8.48
N SER A 56 9.36 1.71 8.50
CA SER A 56 10.68 1.11 8.70
C SER A 56 11.66 1.59 7.63
N ILE A 57 11.27 1.60 6.35
CA ILE A 57 12.06 2.14 5.24
C ILE A 57 12.31 3.64 5.42
N ARG A 58 11.25 4.43 5.62
CA ARG A 58 11.35 5.90 5.77
C ARG A 58 12.29 6.32 6.90
N MET A 59 12.39 5.52 7.95
CA MET A 59 13.17 5.84 9.16
C MET A 59 14.57 5.23 9.17
N MET A 60 14.97 4.49 8.12
CA MET A 60 16.32 3.92 8.03
C MET A 60 17.45 4.96 8.18
N PRO A 61 17.39 6.15 7.54
CA PRO A 61 18.46 7.15 7.70
C PRO A 61 18.65 7.61 9.15
N LYS A 62 17.57 7.66 9.93
CA LYS A 62 17.63 7.98 11.36
C LYS A 62 18.24 6.87 12.20
N SER A 63 18.30 5.66 11.66
CA SER A 63 18.92 4.48 12.26
C SER A 63 20.36 4.28 11.75
N GLY A 64 20.94 5.26 11.05
CA GLY A 64 22.34 5.23 10.57
C GLY A 64 22.55 4.54 9.22
N TYR A 65 21.48 4.11 8.53
CA TYR A 65 21.56 3.51 7.20
C TYR A 65 20.75 4.34 6.20
N THR A 66 21.42 4.98 5.24
CA THR A 66 20.74 5.75 4.19
C THR A 66 20.74 4.92 2.90
N PRO A 67 19.57 4.52 2.38
CA PRO A 67 19.49 3.79 1.12
C PRO A 67 20.01 4.63 -0.05
N ASP A 68 20.60 3.98 -1.05
CA ASP A 68 21.02 4.65 -2.28
C ASP A 68 19.81 5.28 -2.98
N GLY A 69 19.95 6.52 -3.46
CA GLY A 69 18.85 7.26 -4.07
C GLY A 69 17.78 7.77 -3.10
N TYR A 70 17.98 7.59 -1.78
CA TYR A 70 17.03 8.08 -0.78
C TYR A 70 16.81 9.59 -0.88
N TYR A 71 15.54 9.98 -0.83
CA TYR A 71 15.10 11.34 -0.57
C TYR A 71 14.10 11.33 0.58
N GLU A 72 14.05 12.39 1.39
CA GLU A 72 13.04 12.48 2.43
C GLU A 72 11.64 12.58 1.81
N TYR A 73 10.69 11.77 2.29
CA TYR A 73 9.33 11.72 1.74
C TYR A 73 8.27 11.60 2.84
N THR A 74 7.02 11.90 2.47
CA THR A 74 5.84 11.50 3.26
C THR A 74 5.38 10.13 2.79
N VAL A 75 5.09 9.22 3.73
CA VAL A 75 4.49 7.91 3.40
C VAL A 75 3.25 8.12 2.54
N PHE A 76 3.14 7.34 1.46
CA PHE A 76 2.02 7.40 0.53
C PHE A 76 0.71 6.95 1.23
N PRO A 77 -0.46 7.38 0.74
CA PRO A 77 -1.72 6.99 1.34
C PRO A 77 -1.92 5.46 1.25
N LEU A 78 -2.74 4.92 2.15
CA LEU A 78 -3.23 3.55 2.03
C LEU A 78 -4.16 3.48 0.81
N GLU A 79 -3.90 2.49 -0.03
CA GLU A 79 -4.68 2.13 -1.20
C GLU A 79 -5.21 0.70 -1.01
N GLY A 80 -6.27 0.34 -1.74
CA GLY A 80 -6.85 -1.00 -1.67
C GLY A 80 -7.63 -1.34 -2.92
N ILE A 81 -7.32 -2.50 -3.50
CA ILE A 81 -8.10 -3.13 -4.56
C ILE A 81 -9.11 -4.05 -3.88
N TRP A 82 -10.37 -4.00 -4.31
CA TRP A 82 -11.48 -4.71 -3.70
C TRP A 82 -12.26 -5.49 -4.73
N ASP A 83 -12.64 -6.71 -4.36
CA ASP A 83 -13.56 -7.54 -5.12
C ASP A 83 -14.36 -8.46 -4.17
N LEU A 84 -15.21 -9.31 -4.73
CA LEU A 84 -15.91 -10.37 -4.02
C LEU A 84 -15.36 -11.75 -4.38
N ASP A 85 -15.37 -12.66 -3.42
CA ASP A 85 -15.20 -14.08 -3.72
C ASP A 85 -16.40 -14.64 -4.51
N GLU A 86 -16.28 -15.88 -4.99
CA GLU A 86 -17.28 -16.55 -5.81
C GLU A 86 -18.65 -16.72 -5.14
N GLU A 87 -18.68 -16.80 -3.81
CA GLU A 87 -19.93 -16.93 -3.05
C GLU A 87 -20.61 -15.57 -2.90
N GLY A 88 -19.84 -14.54 -2.51
CA GLY A 88 -20.32 -13.16 -2.40
C GLY A 88 -20.89 -12.61 -3.71
N ARG A 89 -20.29 -12.95 -4.86
CA ARG A 89 -20.82 -12.57 -6.18
C ARG A 89 -22.21 -13.12 -6.50
N ARG A 90 -22.63 -14.20 -5.81
CA ARG A 90 -23.93 -14.85 -6.03
C ARG A 90 -25.03 -14.32 -5.12
N LEU A 91 -24.67 -13.53 -4.11
CA LEU A 91 -25.63 -12.92 -3.18
C LEU A 91 -26.36 -11.75 -3.86
N ASP A 92 -27.62 -11.55 -3.47
CA ASP A 92 -28.44 -10.41 -3.89
C ASP A 92 -28.18 -9.14 -3.06
N TYR A 93 -27.33 -9.25 -2.02
CA TYR A 93 -26.87 -8.15 -1.19
C TYR A 93 -25.34 -8.15 -1.05
N LEU A 94 -24.79 -7.01 -0.68
CA LEU A 94 -23.35 -6.87 -0.41
C LEU A 94 -23.02 -7.41 0.99
N ASP A 95 -22.49 -8.62 1.05
CA ASP A 95 -21.92 -9.17 2.27
C ASP A 95 -20.41 -8.89 2.33
N LYS A 96 -20.02 -8.03 3.28
CA LYS A 96 -18.62 -7.63 3.47
C LYS A 96 -17.72 -8.77 3.95
N ASN A 97 -18.29 -9.89 4.44
CA ASN A 97 -17.49 -11.06 4.80
C ASN A 97 -16.92 -11.78 3.58
N HIS A 98 -17.49 -11.55 2.40
CA HIS A 98 -17.03 -12.09 1.12
C HIS A 98 -16.09 -11.14 0.37
N PHE A 99 -15.66 -10.05 0.99
CA PHE A 99 -14.65 -9.17 0.41
C PHE A 99 -13.34 -9.93 0.24
N VAL A 100 -12.75 -9.84 -0.95
CA VAL A 100 -11.35 -10.17 -1.20
C VAL A 100 -10.65 -8.86 -1.54
N TYR A 101 -9.46 -8.66 -0.99
CA TYR A 101 -8.77 -7.38 -1.15
C TYR A 101 -7.27 -7.55 -1.24
N GLN A 102 -6.65 -6.56 -1.89
CA GLN A 102 -5.22 -6.33 -1.83
C GLN A 102 -5.00 -4.91 -1.29
N LEU A 103 -4.52 -4.80 -0.05
CA LEU A 103 -4.14 -3.53 0.54
C LEU A 103 -2.72 -3.18 0.11
N MET A 104 -2.46 -1.91 -0.14
CA MET A 104 -1.16 -1.48 -0.67
C MET A 104 -0.75 -0.09 -0.20
N ILE A 105 0.56 0.12 -0.07
CA ILE A 105 1.15 1.45 0.10
C ILE A 105 2.29 1.58 -0.90
N ARG A 106 2.18 2.60 -1.78
CA ARG A 106 3.24 2.93 -2.74
C ARG A 106 4.56 3.20 -2.03
N GLN A 107 5.64 2.75 -2.62
CA GLN A 107 7.02 3.02 -2.21
C GLN A 107 7.72 3.96 -3.20
N PRO A 108 8.69 4.77 -2.73
CA PRO A 108 9.59 5.52 -3.62
C PRO A 108 10.34 4.61 -4.61
N ASP A 109 10.73 5.18 -5.75
CA ASP A 109 11.43 4.44 -6.81
C ASP A 109 12.79 3.90 -6.39
N PHE A 110 13.42 4.48 -5.35
CA PHE A 110 14.68 3.96 -4.81
C PHE A 110 14.51 2.65 -4.02
N VAL A 111 13.28 2.28 -3.65
CA VAL A 111 13.02 1.02 -2.93
C VAL A 111 13.15 -0.14 -3.91
N MET A 112 13.95 -1.13 -3.53
CA MET A 112 14.18 -2.38 -4.24
C MET A 112 13.93 -3.57 -3.29
N GLU A 113 13.90 -4.79 -3.83
CA GLU A 113 13.61 -6.01 -3.08
C GLU A 113 14.50 -6.13 -1.83
N GLU A 114 15.81 -5.86 -1.96
CA GLU A 114 16.76 -5.99 -0.86
C GLU A 114 16.47 -5.00 0.28
N LEU A 115 15.93 -3.82 -0.06
CA LEU A 115 15.53 -2.82 0.94
C LEU A 115 14.22 -3.20 1.62
N PHE A 116 13.29 -3.79 0.87
CA PHE A 116 12.07 -4.37 1.41
C PHE A 116 12.38 -5.50 2.39
N GLU A 117 13.25 -6.44 2.03
CA GLU A 117 13.69 -7.53 2.90
C GLU A 117 14.31 -7.02 4.21
N LYS A 118 15.18 -6.00 4.14
CA LYS A 118 15.73 -5.33 5.35
C LYS A 118 14.63 -4.73 6.23
N ALA A 119 13.59 -4.16 5.64
CA ALA A 119 12.46 -3.63 6.37
C ALA A 119 11.65 -4.75 7.04
N VAL A 120 11.42 -5.86 6.33
CA VAL A 120 10.78 -7.08 6.86
C VAL A 120 11.54 -7.62 8.06
N GLU A 121 12.86 -7.78 7.97
CA GLU A 121 13.70 -8.25 9.10
C GLU A 121 13.63 -7.31 10.30
N SER A 122 13.75 -5.99 10.07
CA SER A 122 13.65 -4.97 11.12
C SER A 122 12.29 -5.02 11.83
N VAL A 123 11.19 -5.13 11.08
CA VAL A 123 9.83 -5.22 11.63
C VAL A 123 9.64 -6.55 12.35
N ARG A 124 10.10 -7.68 11.81
CA ARG A 124 10.03 -9.01 12.44
C ARG A 124 10.66 -9.01 13.83
N LEU A 125 11.82 -8.35 13.97
CA LEU A 125 12.53 -8.27 15.25
C LEU A 125 11.83 -7.34 16.26
N LYS A 126 11.31 -6.20 15.80
CA LYS A 126 10.74 -5.15 16.67
C LYS A 126 9.26 -5.35 16.99
N LYS A 127 8.51 -5.99 16.10
CA LYS A 127 7.05 -6.17 16.16
C LYS A 127 6.68 -7.62 15.87
N LYS A 128 7.04 -8.51 16.80
CA LYS A 128 6.90 -9.97 16.66
C LYS A 128 5.45 -10.46 16.46
N HIS A 129 4.46 -9.65 16.80
CA HIS A 129 3.04 -9.96 16.61
C HIS A 129 2.56 -9.75 15.17
N LEU A 130 3.33 -9.05 14.33
CA LEU A 130 2.92 -8.79 12.95
C LEU A 130 3.31 -9.94 12.02
N PRO A 131 2.39 -10.40 11.15
CA PRO A 131 2.63 -11.50 10.23
C PRO A 131 3.39 -11.02 8.98
N VAL A 132 4.65 -10.62 9.15
CA VAL A 132 5.45 -10.01 8.07
C VAL A 132 5.56 -10.86 6.80
N ASP A 133 5.40 -12.18 6.92
CA ASP A 133 5.42 -13.14 5.80
C ASP A 133 4.21 -13.00 4.86
N MET A 134 3.20 -12.21 5.23
CA MET A 134 2.05 -11.87 4.37
C MET A 134 2.36 -10.74 3.40
N ALA A 135 3.38 -9.93 3.68
CA ALA A 135 3.71 -8.78 2.82
C ALA A 135 4.45 -9.22 1.56
N ARG A 136 4.15 -8.57 0.44
CA ARG A 136 4.86 -8.72 -0.83
C ARG A 136 5.34 -7.37 -1.33
N PHE A 137 6.43 -7.36 -2.07
CA PHE A 137 6.86 -6.21 -2.84
C PHE A 137 6.55 -6.46 -4.31
N VAL A 138 5.85 -5.53 -4.95
CA VAL A 138 5.37 -5.69 -6.33
C VAL A 138 5.57 -4.42 -7.13
N GLN A 139 5.66 -4.58 -8.44
CA GLN A 139 5.54 -3.49 -9.41
C GLN A 139 4.22 -3.68 -10.14
N ALA A 140 3.39 -2.63 -10.16
CA ALA A 140 2.04 -2.68 -10.73
C ALA A 140 1.63 -1.31 -11.30
N SER A 141 0.74 -1.33 -12.28
CA SER A 141 0.00 -0.19 -12.83
C SER A 141 -1.48 -0.54 -12.97
N ASP A 142 -2.34 0.46 -12.80
CA ASP A 142 -3.77 0.35 -13.11
C ASP A 142 -4.08 0.61 -14.61
N ASP A 143 -3.04 0.87 -15.41
CA ASP A 143 -3.12 1.27 -16.82
C ASP A 143 -4.18 2.36 -17.06
N LEU A 144 -5.01 2.21 -18.10
CA LEU A 144 -6.05 3.18 -18.43
C LEU A 144 -7.27 3.00 -17.52
N CYS A 145 -7.51 3.97 -16.64
CA CYS A 145 -8.62 3.96 -15.70
C CYS A 145 -9.41 5.27 -15.68
N VAL A 146 -10.52 5.27 -14.94
CA VAL A 146 -11.31 6.46 -14.62
C VAL A 146 -11.27 6.67 -13.12
N GLN A 147 -10.92 7.89 -12.69
CA GLN A 147 -10.89 8.26 -11.28
C GLN A 147 -11.70 9.52 -11.00
N MET A 148 -12.20 9.63 -9.77
CA MET A 148 -12.95 10.77 -9.24
C MET A 148 -12.82 10.79 -7.71
N MET A 149 -12.74 11.99 -7.13
CA MET A 149 -12.87 12.16 -5.69
C MET A 149 -14.33 11.93 -5.27
N HIS A 150 -14.56 10.93 -4.42
CA HIS A 150 -15.86 10.66 -3.80
C HIS A 150 -16.17 11.66 -2.69
#